data_AF-A0AAE4HPP0-F1
#
_entry.id   AF-A0AAE4HPP0-F1
#
_cell.length_a   1.000
_cell.length_b   1.000
_cell.length_c   1.000
_cell.angle_alpha   90.00
_cell.angle_beta   90.00
_cell.angle_gamma   90.00
#
_symmetry.space_group_name_H-M   'P 1'
#
loop_
_entity.id
_entity.type
_entity.pdbx_description
1 polymer ?
#
loop_
_entity_poly.entity_id
_entity_poly.type
_entity_poly.pdbx_seq_one_letter_code
_entity_poly.pdbx_strand_id
1 'polypeptide(L)'
;MGGIQEENLLPHLSELAQTENGINFSHQNNLGGAIQVPGVGFTVGGMVAQSAGVPLKVTGGYNENEYGNTTSFMPGLTSIGTILAEQGYNQAILMGSDASFGGRDKFYSQHGNYEIRDYNYAVEKEWIPDDYKVWWGFEDEKLFEFTKETINEMASSEQPFNVTLLTADTHFPDGLMTADTPVLFDKQYSNVIHYSDELISRFIEWVQQQPFYDNTTIVITGDHLSMDPNFFASVNESYERTVFNLFLNAPISTENRQKRAFSTLDFFPTTLASLGVTIEGDRLGLGTNLFSDKKTLMEQLGIDTFKNELSKNSSYYNQKIMQGSDLEIKN
;
A
#
# COMPACT_ATOMS: atom_id res chain seq x y z
N MET A 1 -10.92 19.07 5.74
CA MET A 1 -11.27 18.16 4.62
C MET A 1 -10.33 18.40 3.45
N GLY A 2 -9.83 17.33 2.83
CA GLY A 2 -9.07 17.34 1.58
C GLY A 2 -9.88 16.71 0.44
N GLY A 3 -9.31 16.59 -0.75
CA GLY A 3 -9.99 16.00 -1.91
C GLY A 3 -10.75 17.00 -2.79
N ILE A 4 -11.35 16.49 -3.87
CA ILE A 4 -12.16 17.26 -4.84
C ILE A 4 -13.67 16.95 -4.79
N GLN A 5 -14.06 15.88 -4.10
CA GLN A 5 -15.47 15.51 -3.97
C GLN A 5 -16.18 16.50 -3.03
N GLU A 6 -17.44 16.84 -3.35
CA GLU A 6 -18.26 17.72 -2.50
C GLU A 6 -18.58 17.04 -1.17
N GLU A 7 -18.82 15.74 -1.21
CA GLU A 7 -19.06 14.90 -0.04
C GLU A 7 -17.80 14.14 0.33
N ASN A 8 -17.55 14.01 1.64
CA ASN A 8 -16.42 13.24 2.13
C ASN A 8 -16.74 11.75 2.03
N LEU A 9 -16.11 11.07 1.07
CA LEU A 9 -16.24 9.62 0.89
C LEU A 9 -15.40 8.81 1.89
N LEU A 10 -14.49 9.45 2.64
CA LEU A 10 -13.65 8.81 3.66
C LEU A 10 -13.82 9.48 5.03
N PRO A 11 -15.04 9.58 5.58
CA PRO A 11 -15.28 10.32 6.82
C PRO A 11 -14.51 9.76 8.01
N HIS A 12 -14.41 8.44 8.15
CA HIS A 12 -13.77 7.79 9.29
C HIS A 12 -12.24 7.96 9.25
N LEU A 13 -11.60 7.66 8.12
CA LEU A 13 -10.15 7.86 7.98
C LEU A 13 -9.76 9.34 8.05
N SER A 14 -10.61 10.25 7.56
CA SER A 14 -10.39 11.69 7.68
C SER A 14 -10.47 12.18 9.12
N GLU A 15 -11.33 11.59 9.95
CA GLU A 15 -11.41 11.88 11.38
C GLU A 15 -10.20 11.32 12.13
N LEU A 16 -9.82 10.05 11.85
CA LEU A 16 -8.64 9.43 12.43
C LEU A 16 -7.36 10.23 12.15
N ALA A 17 -7.21 10.77 10.94
CA ALA A 17 -6.09 11.62 10.55
C ALA A 17 -5.99 12.96 11.32
N GLN A 18 -7.04 13.33 12.07
CA GLN A 18 -7.08 14.55 12.90
C GLN A 18 -6.93 14.25 14.39
N THR A 19 -6.86 12.98 14.79
CA THR A 19 -6.59 12.57 16.17
C THR A 19 -5.14 12.85 16.58
N GLU A 20 -4.85 12.84 17.88
CA GLU A 20 -3.48 13.02 18.41
C GLU A 20 -2.51 11.94 17.92
N ASN A 21 -3.02 10.70 17.75
CA ASN A 21 -2.25 9.56 17.30
C ASN A 21 -2.22 9.41 15.77
N GLY A 22 -2.87 10.33 15.03
CA GLY A 22 -3.03 10.27 13.59
C GLY A 22 -2.11 11.22 12.82
N ILE A 23 -1.33 10.67 11.89
CA ILE A 23 -0.42 11.44 11.05
C ILE A 23 -0.71 11.15 9.57
N ASN A 24 -1.25 12.17 8.88
CA ASN A 24 -1.33 12.22 7.42
C ASN A 24 -0.24 13.17 6.89
N PHE A 25 0.57 12.67 5.96
CA PHE A 25 1.44 13.52 5.14
C PHE A 25 0.66 14.05 3.94
N SER A 26 0.83 15.32 3.63
CA SER A 26 0.06 16.01 2.60
C SER A 26 0.90 16.94 1.74
N HIS A 27 0.60 16.94 0.44
CA HIS A 27 1.14 17.88 -0.54
C HIS A 27 0.48 19.26 -0.48
N GLN A 28 -0.53 19.44 0.37
CA GLN A 28 -1.28 20.68 0.53
C GLN A 28 -1.50 21.04 2.01
N ASN A 29 -2.28 22.09 2.28
CA ASN A 29 -2.60 22.53 3.65
C ASN A 29 -3.52 21.55 4.40
N ASN A 30 -4.47 20.97 3.69
CA ASN A 30 -5.45 20.04 4.28
C ASN A 30 -4.98 18.60 4.07
N LEU A 31 -5.81 17.62 4.42
CA LEU A 31 -5.57 16.22 4.06
C LEU A 31 -5.21 16.09 2.58
N GLY A 32 -4.25 15.25 2.30
CA GLY A 32 -3.76 14.99 0.96
C GLY A 32 -2.97 13.70 0.93
N GLY A 33 -2.13 13.55 -0.08
CA GLY A 33 -1.39 12.32 -0.26
C GLY A 33 -0.15 12.46 -1.12
N ALA A 34 0.43 11.30 -1.42
CA ALA A 34 1.58 11.14 -2.28
C ALA A 34 1.22 11.35 -3.76
N ILE A 35 2.12 12.00 -4.50
CA ILE A 35 2.00 12.17 -5.95
C ILE A 35 2.39 10.86 -6.63
N GLN A 36 1.54 10.37 -7.54
CA GLN A 36 1.81 9.17 -8.32
C GLN A 36 2.95 9.42 -9.32
N VAL A 37 3.88 8.48 -9.41
CA VAL A 37 5.05 8.55 -10.31
C VAL A 37 5.09 7.37 -11.29
N PRO A 38 5.94 7.40 -12.33
CA PRO A 38 6.06 6.28 -13.27
C PRO A 38 6.44 4.95 -12.57
N GLY A 39 5.83 3.85 -12.98
CA GLY A 39 6.11 2.50 -12.45
C GLY A 39 5.47 2.18 -11.09
N VAL A 40 4.58 3.04 -10.58
CA VAL A 40 3.83 2.80 -9.33
C VAL A 40 2.31 2.92 -9.49
N GLY A 41 1.83 3.03 -10.74
CA GLY A 41 0.43 3.34 -11.04
C GLY A 41 -0.53 2.15 -11.05
N PHE A 42 -0.13 0.99 -10.51
CA PHE A 42 -0.88 -0.26 -10.48
C PHE A 42 -0.48 -1.04 -9.22
N THR A 43 -1.32 -1.95 -8.72
CA THR A 43 -1.22 -2.51 -7.37
C THR A 43 0.16 -3.03 -7.00
N VAL A 44 0.73 -3.98 -7.76
CA VAL A 44 2.06 -4.53 -7.40
C VAL A 44 3.18 -3.48 -7.54
N GLY A 45 3.08 -2.52 -8.46
CA GLY A 45 4.01 -1.40 -8.55
C GLY A 45 3.93 -0.48 -7.33
N GLY A 46 2.71 -0.23 -6.81
CA GLY A 46 2.48 0.46 -5.55
C GLY A 46 3.09 -0.30 -4.36
N MET A 47 2.82 -1.61 -4.25
CA MET A 47 3.38 -2.46 -3.18
C MET A 47 4.91 -2.46 -3.17
N VAL A 48 5.55 -2.59 -4.33
CA VAL A 48 7.03 -2.53 -4.46
C VAL A 48 7.55 -1.16 -4.04
N ALA A 49 6.92 -0.08 -4.50
CA ALA A 49 7.33 1.28 -4.16
C ALA A 49 7.26 1.55 -2.65
N GLN A 50 6.17 1.14 -2.02
CA GLN A 50 5.94 1.33 -0.59
C GLN A 50 6.83 0.43 0.26
N SER A 51 7.20 -0.75 -0.24
CA SER A 51 7.99 -1.72 0.52
C SER A 51 9.48 -1.61 0.30
N ALA A 52 9.95 -1.03 -0.81
CA ALA A 52 11.37 -1.01 -1.18
C ALA A 52 11.87 0.34 -1.72
N GLY A 53 11.00 1.34 -1.83
CA GLY A 53 11.38 2.70 -2.23
C GLY A 53 11.89 2.79 -3.67
N VAL A 54 11.52 1.87 -4.55
CA VAL A 54 11.85 1.89 -5.99
C VAL A 54 10.61 1.60 -6.83
N PRO A 55 10.48 2.16 -8.04
CA PRO A 55 9.36 1.84 -8.93
C PRO A 55 9.55 0.45 -9.56
N LEU A 56 8.44 -0.22 -9.86
CA LEU A 56 8.46 -1.42 -10.70
C LEU A 56 8.49 -1.01 -12.18
N LYS A 57 9.67 -1.07 -12.78
CA LYS A 57 9.87 -0.86 -14.21
C LYS A 57 9.93 -2.20 -14.91
N VAL A 58 8.94 -2.49 -15.73
CA VAL A 58 8.94 -3.69 -16.57
C VAL A 58 9.55 -3.35 -17.93
N THR A 59 10.64 -4.02 -18.27
CA THR A 59 11.35 -3.85 -19.54
C THR A 59 11.02 -4.98 -20.50
N GLY A 60 11.15 -4.75 -21.81
CA GLY A 60 11.11 -5.84 -22.80
C GLY A 60 9.75 -6.14 -23.42
N GLY A 61 8.75 -5.26 -23.27
CA GLY A 61 7.44 -5.39 -23.92
C GLY A 61 6.43 -6.25 -23.17
N TYR A 62 6.77 -6.72 -21.97
CA TYR A 62 5.82 -7.31 -21.04
C TYR A 62 4.95 -6.21 -20.43
N ASN A 63 3.65 -6.47 -20.29
CA ASN A 63 2.83 -5.64 -19.39
C ASN A 63 3.18 -5.97 -17.94
N GLU A 64 2.80 -5.10 -17.01
CA GLU A 64 3.29 -5.19 -15.65
C GLU A 64 2.78 -6.42 -14.89
N ASN A 65 1.64 -6.96 -15.30
CA ASN A 65 1.10 -8.20 -14.77
C ASN A 65 1.84 -9.44 -15.32
N GLU A 66 2.35 -9.37 -16.55
CA GLU A 66 3.14 -10.44 -17.17
C GLU A 66 4.53 -10.59 -16.54
N TYR A 67 5.10 -9.53 -15.95
CA TYR A 67 6.31 -9.66 -15.13
C TYR A 67 6.11 -10.64 -13.99
N GLY A 68 4.89 -10.74 -13.46
CA GLY A 68 4.52 -11.70 -12.44
C GLY A 68 4.71 -13.17 -12.84
N ASN A 69 5.01 -13.49 -14.11
CA ASN A 69 5.27 -14.85 -14.57
C ASN A 69 6.75 -15.27 -14.48
N THR A 70 7.67 -14.38 -14.10
CA THR A 70 9.09 -14.75 -13.90
C THR A 70 9.27 -15.61 -12.66
N THR A 71 10.34 -16.40 -12.60
CA THR A 71 10.69 -17.20 -11.41
C THR A 71 11.22 -16.34 -10.27
N SER A 72 12.01 -15.31 -10.59
CA SER A 72 12.56 -14.36 -9.62
C SER A 72 11.91 -12.99 -9.79
N PHE A 73 11.38 -12.45 -8.70
CA PHE A 73 10.75 -11.14 -8.65
C PHE A 73 11.75 -10.13 -8.07
N MET A 74 12.28 -9.22 -8.90
CA MET A 74 13.22 -8.16 -8.52
C MET A 74 14.29 -8.60 -7.46
N PRO A 75 15.10 -9.62 -7.78
CA PRO A 75 15.92 -10.35 -6.79
C PRO A 75 16.97 -9.51 -6.04
N GLY A 76 17.33 -8.33 -6.55
CA GLY A 76 18.28 -7.44 -5.88
C GLY A 76 17.64 -6.41 -4.95
N LEU A 77 16.34 -6.50 -4.69
CA LEU A 77 15.66 -5.64 -3.73
C LEU A 77 16.03 -5.99 -2.28
N THR A 78 15.96 -4.95 -1.45
CA THR A 78 15.76 -5.09 -0.01
C THR A 78 14.46 -4.38 0.31
N SER A 79 13.52 -5.09 0.92
CA SER A 79 12.20 -4.57 1.29
C SER A 79 12.05 -4.39 2.81
N ILE A 80 10.97 -3.76 3.25
CA ILE A 80 10.50 -3.78 4.65
C ILE A 80 10.44 -5.23 5.13
N GLY A 81 9.86 -6.11 4.32
CA GLY A 81 9.75 -7.54 4.61
C GLY A 81 11.10 -8.20 4.89
N THR A 82 12.11 -7.96 4.05
CA THR A 82 13.48 -8.47 4.27
C THR A 82 14.03 -7.97 5.60
N ILE A 83 13.90 -6.67 5.87
CA ILE A 83 14.42 -6.03 7.10
C ILE A 83 13.73 -6.62 8.34
N LEU A 84 12.40 -6.74 8.32
CA LEU A 84 11.63 -7.29 9.44
C LEU A 84 11.91 -8.78 9.66
N ALA A 85 12.08 -9.57 8.60
CA ALA A 85 12.47 -10.97 8.71
C ALA A 85 13.83 -11.14 9.40
N GLU A 86 14.82 -10.29 9.05
CA GLU A 86 16.13 -10.27 9.71
C GLU A 86 16.04 -9.91 11.21
N GLN A 87 15.01 -9.15 11.61
CA GLN A 87 14.72 -8.82 13.01
C GLN A 87 13.79 -9.83 13.70
N GLY A 88 13.48 -10.95 13.05
CA GLY A 88 12.71 -12.04 13.66
C GLY A 88 11.20 -11.83 13.68
N TYR A 89 10.66 -10.94 12.84
CA TYR A 89 9.22 -10.78 12.70
C TYR A 89 8.59 -12.00 12.02
N ASN A 90 7.48 -12.47 12.57
CA ASN A 90 6.56 -13.35 11.86
C ASN A 90 5.70 -12.49 10.92
N GLN A 91 5.58 -12.87 9.65
CA GLN A 91 4.97 -12.01 8.64
C GLN A 91 3.90 -12.75 7.86
N ALA A 92 2.74 -12.13 7.69
CA ALA A 92 1.65 -12.64 6.85
C ALA A 92 1.14 -11.55 5.92
N ILE A 93 0.78 -11.94 4.70
CA ILE A 93 -0.02 -11.11 3.80
C ILE A 93 -1.35 -11.80 3.49
N LEU A 94 -2.43 -11.04 3.60
CA LEU A 94 -3.77 -11.48 3.28
C LEU A 94 -4.35 -10.70 2.11
N MET A 95 -5.06 -11.41 1.23
CA MET A 95 -5.77 -10.79 0.10
C MET A 95 -6.91 -11.70 -0.38
N GLY A 96 -8.02 -11.09 -0.80
CA GLY A 96 -9.17 -11.82 -1.34
C GLY A 96 -8.92 -12.48 -2.70
N SER A 97 -7.94 -11.98 -3.46
CA SER A 97 -7.60 -12.45 -4.80
C SER A 97 -6.46 -13.48 -4.82
N ASP A 98 -6.28 -14.20 -5.92
CA ASP A 98 -5.12 -15.09 -6.12
C ASP A 98 -3.79 -14.32 -6.11
N ALA A 99 -2.86 -14.65 -5.21
CA ALA A 99 -1.59 -13.95 -5.05
C ALA A 99 -0.64 -14.11 -6.24
N SER A 100 -0.81 -15.13 -7.09
CA SER A 100 0.03 -15.30 -8.29
C SER A 100 -0.17 -14.18 -9.31
N PHE A 101 -1.34 -13.56 -9.33
CA PHE A 101 -1.62 -12.43 -10.22
C PHE A 101 -0.69 -11.25 -9.91
N GLY A 102 -0.01 -10.74 -10.95
CA GLY A 102 0.99 -9.68 -10.82
C GLY A 102 2.27 -10.10 -10.11
N GLY A 103 2.45 -11.39 -9.77
CA GLY A 103 3.65 -11.90 -9.08
C GLY A 103 3.75 -11.51 -7.61
N ARG A 104 2.62 -11.18 -6.97
CA ARG A 104 2.59 -10.80 -5.55
C ARG A 104 3.07 -11.96 -4.67
N ASP A 105 2.70 -13.19 -5.02
CA ASP A 105 3.19 -14.42 -4.40
C ASP A 105 4.72 -14.46 -4.30
N LYS A 106 5.41 -14.19 -5.41
CA LYS A 106 6.86 -14.19 -5.49
C LYS A 106 7.45 -13.00 -4.79
N PHE A 107 6.85 -11.81 -4.91
CA PHE A 107 7.34 -10.64 -4.19
C PHE A 107 7.37 -10.89 -2.67
N TYR A 108 6.26 -11.36 -2.10
CA TYR A 108 6.15 -11.56 -0.65
C TYR A 108 6.89 -12.81 -0.15
N SER A 109 6.94 -13.90 -0.92
CA SER A 109 7.73 -15.08 -0.53
C SER A 109 9.24 -14.82 -0.63
N GLN A 110 9.71 -14.07 -1.64
CA GLN A 110 11.15 -13.84 -1.87
C GLN A 110 11.71 -12.64 -1.09
N HIS A 111 10.87 -11.65 -0.72
CA HIS A 111 11.31 -10.42 -0.03
C HIS A 111 10.67 -10.25 1.34
N GLY A 112 10.88 -11.25 2.21
CA GLY A 112 10.45 -11.21 3.62
C GLY A 112 9.87 -12.50 4.17
N ASN A 113 9.79 -13.56 3.35
CA ASN A 113 9.30 -14.88 3.78
C ASN A 113 7.92 -14.80 4.45
N TYR A 114 7.00 -14.04 3.84
CA TYR A 114 5.64 -13.92 4.35
C TYR A 114 4.88 -15.24 4.16
N GLU A 115 4.04 -15.59 5.13
CA GLU A 115 2.93 -16.50 4.89
C GLU A 115 1.89 -15.80 4.01
N ILE A 116 1.55 -16.41 2.88
CA ILE A 116 0.56 -15.87 1.95
C ILE A 116 -0.78 -16.56 2.24
N ARG A 117 -1.75 -15.78 2.73
CA ARG A 117 -3.12 -16.24 2.97
C ARG A 117 -4.06 -15.57 1.96
N ASP A 118 -4.03 -16.08 0.74
CA ASP A 118 -4.80 -15.59 -0.40
C ASP A 118 -6.10 -16.39 -0.61
N TYR A 119 -6.75 -16.21 -1.77
CA TYR A 119 -7.92 -17.02 -2.16
C TYR A 119 -7.69 -18.53 -2.05
N ASN A 120 -6.55 -19.02 -2.56
CA ASN A 120 -6.26 -20.45 -2.60
C ASN A 120 -6.02 -21.01 -1.20
N TYR A 121 -5.36 -20.24 -0.33
CA TYR A 121 -5.22 -20.58 1.09
C TYR A 121 -6.57 -20.66 1.78
N ALA A 122 -7.47 -19.69 1.55
CA ALA A 122 -8.79 -19.66 2.16
C ALA A 122 -9.65 -20.88 1.79
N VAL A 123 -9.53 -21.37 0.55
CA VAL A 123 -10.14 -22.65 0.13
C VAL A 123 -9.47 -23.83 0.83
N GLU A 124 -8.13 -23.92 0.81
CA GLU A 124 -7.38 -25.03 1.43
C GLU A 124 -7.64 -25.17 2.94
N LYS A 125 -7.82 -24.04 3.64
CA LYS A 125 -8.12 -24.00 5.08
C LYS A 125 -9.60 -24.02 5.41
N GLU A 126 -10.47 -24.22 4.42
CA GLU A 126 -11.93 -24.25 4.57
C GLU A 126 -12.51 -22.96 5.20
N TRP A 127 -11.82 -21.82 5.05
CA TRP A 127 -12.33 -20.50 5.43
C TRP A 127 -13.51 -20.09 4.55
N ILE A 128 -13.49 -20.55 3.30
CA ILE A 128 -14.58 -20.44 2.34
C ILE A 128 -14.82 -21.80 1.66
N PRO A 129 -16.04 -22.09 1.17
CA PRO A 129 -16.30 -23.28 0.37
C PRO A 129 -15.47 -23.34 -0.92
N ASP A 130 -15.13 -24.53 -1.40
CA ASP A 130 -14.35 -24.75 -2.63
C ASP A 130 -14.97 -24.10 -3.89
N ASP A 131 -16.30 -23.98 -3.93
CA ASP A 131 -17.04 -23.36 -5.04
C ASP A 131 -17.36 -21.87 -4.82
N TYR A 132 -16.89 -21.29 -3.71
CA TYR A 132 -17.09 -19.88 -3.39
C TYR A 132 -16.14 -19.00 -4.19
N LYS A 133 -16.70 -18.15 -5.06
CA LYS A 133 -15.94 -17.12 -5.76
C LYS A 133 -16.79 -15.90 -6.05
N VAL A 134 -16.39 -14.76 -5.50
CA VAL A 134 -17.01 -13.46 -5.71
C VAL A 134 -15.98 -12.52 -6.33
N TRP A 135 -16.27 -12.07 -7.55
CA TRP A 135 -15.48 -11.11 -8.30
C TRP A 135 -13.98 -11.48 -8.41
N TRP A 136 -13.09 -10.85 -7.64
CA TRP A 136 -11.64 -11.14 -7.61
C TRP A 136 -11.27 -12.38 -6.78
N GLY A 137 -12.18 -12.87 -5.92
CA GLY A 137 -12.01 -14.07 -5.10
C GLY A 137 -13.01 -14.08 -3.95
N PHE A 138 -12.75 -13.34 -2.87
CA PHE A 138 -13.71 -13.06 -1.81
C PHE A 138 -13.65 -11.59 -1.38
N GLU A 139 -14.74 -11.12 -0.76
CA GLU A 139 -15.01 -9.72 -0.43
C GLU A 139 -14.16 -9.20 0.75
N ASP A 140 -13.94 -7.89 0.83
CA ASP A 140 -13.11 -7.26 1.86
C ASP A 140 -13.68 -7.46 3.28
N GLU A 141 -15.00 -7.59 3.42
CA GLU A 141 -15.65 -7.98 4.68
C GLU A 141 -15.05 -9.26 5.26
N LYS A 142 -14.91 -10.31 4.43
CA LYS A 142 -14.30 -11.58 4.83
C LYS A 142 -12.80 -11.42 5.06
N LEU A 143 -12.12 -10.63 4.23
CA LEU A 143 -10.69 -10.34 4.38
C LEU A 143 -10.38 -9.76 5.76
N PHE A 144 -11.17 -8.80 6.24
CA PHE A 144 -10.97 -8.22 7.56
C PHE A 144 -11.22 -9.23 8.68
N GLU A 145 -12.26 -10.08 8.60
CA GLU A 145 -12.49 -11.11 9.61
C GLU A 145 -11.37 -12.16 9.66
N PHE A 146 -10.93 -12.68 8.51
CA PHE A 146 -9.81 -13.61 8.43
C PHE A 146 -8.49 -12.99 8.91
N THR A 147 -8.34 -11.68 8.73
CA THR A 147 -7.18 -10.96 9.25
C THR A 147 -7.22 -10.85 10.77
N LYS A 148 -8.39 -10.62 11.39
CA LYS A 148 -8.52 -10.64 12.86
C LYS A 148 -8.13 -12.00 13.44
N GLU A 149 -8.57 -13.08 12.81
CA GLU A 149 -8.19 -14.45 13.20
C GLU A 149 -6.67 -14.67 13.09
N THR A 150 -6.08 -14.24 11.97
CA THR A 150 -4.64 -14.34 11.74
C THR A 150 -3.82 -13.53 12.75
N ILE A 151 -4.24 -12.30 13.06
CA ILE A 151 -3.57 -11.47 14.06
C ILE A 151 -3.68 -12.12 15.45
N ASN A 152 -4.84 -12.66 15.83
CA ASN A 152 -5.00 -13.36 17.11
C ASN A 152 -4.08 -14.58 17.22
N GLU A 153 -3.94 -15.34 16.13
CA GLU A 153 -2.99 -16.46 16.04
C GLU A 153 -1.55 -15.98 16.23
N MET A 154 -1.11 -14.99 15.45
CA MET A 154 0.26 -14.49 15.49
C MET A 154 0.61 -13.82 16.82
N ALA A 155 -0.33 -13.06 17.41
CA ALA A 155 -0.16 -12.38 18.69
C ALA A 155 -0.10 -13.34 19.90
N SER A 156 -0.43 -14.62 19.72
CA SER A 156 -0.26 -15.64 20.76
C SER A 156 1.21 -16.09 20.93
N SER A 157 2.08 -15.75 19.97
CA SER A 157 3.52 -15.97 20.02
C SER A 157 4.24 -14.83 20.74
N GLU A 158 5.45 -15.08 21.24
CA GLU A 158 6.35 -14.04 21.76
C GLU A 158 7.09 -13.29 20.63
N GLN A 159 6.96 -13.72 19.38
CA GLN A 159 7.59 -13.07 18.23
C GLN A 159 6.83 -11.79 17.83
N PRO A 160 7.53 -10.71 17.42
CA PRO A 160 6.85 -9.57 16.81
C PRO A 160 6.21 -10.00 15.49
N PHE A 161 5.09 -9.37 15.12
CA PHE A 161 4.38 -9.72 13.89
C PHE A 161 4.23 -8.53 12.95
N ASN A 162 4.13 -8.83 11.66
CA ASN A 162 3.76 -7.91 10.59
C ASN A 162 2.63 -8.53 9.78
N VAL A 163 1.47 -7.87 9.71
CA VAL A 163 0.35 -8.31 8.89
C VAL A 163 0.05 -7.24 7.85
N THR A 164 0.20 -7.62 6.58
CA THR A 164 -0.14 -6.78 5.43
C THR A 164 -1.48 -7.26 4.84
N LEU A 165 -2.37 -6.34 4.52
CA LEU A 165 -3.64 -6.64 3.87
C LEU A 165 -3.72 -5.93 2.53
N LEU A 166 -4.29 -6.58 1.52
CA LEU A 166 -4.64 -5.96 0.24
C LEU A 166 -6.14 -6.10 -0.02
N THR A 167 -6.85 -4.98 0.11
CA THR A 167 -8.27 -4.85 -0.21
C THR A 167 -8.50 -4.84 -1.73
N ALA A 168 -9.66 -5.30 -2.18
CA ALA A 168 -9.99 -5.38 -3.61
C ALA A 168 -11.36 -4.81 -3.99
N ASP A 169 -12.27 -4.56 -3.04
CA ASP A 169 -13.65 -4.21 -3.39
C ASP A 169 -13.74 -2.85 -4.10
N THR A 170 -12.77 -1.95 -3.89
CA THR A 170 -12.66 -0.67 -4.60
C THR A 170 -11.98 -0.75 -5.97
N HIS A 171 -11.73 -1.95 -6.52
CA HIS A 171 -11.12 -2.12 -7.84
C HIS A 171 -12.04 -1.54 -8.95
N PHE A 172 -11.47 -1.08 -10.04
CA PHE A 172 -12.25 -0.54 -11.16
C PHE A 172 -12.82 -1.65 -12.07
N PRO A 173 -13.87 -1.38 -12.86
CA PRO A 173 -14.76 -0.21 -12.77
C PRO A 173 -15.75 -0.32 -11.61
N ASP A 174 -16.19 0.82 -11.09
CA ASP A 174 -17.28 1.01 -10.10
C ASP A 174 -17.18 0.32 -8.73
N GLY A 175 -16.25 -0.62 -8.53
CA GLY A 175 -16.12 -1.40 -7.29
C GLY A 175 -17.20 -2.48 -7.13
N LEU A 176 -17.03 -3.33 -6.11
CA LEU A 176 -17.98 -4.37 -5.72
C LEU A 176 -18.97 -3.84 -4.68
N MET A 177 -20.27 -3.96 -4.98
CA MET A 177 -21.31 -3.87 -3.96
C MET A 177 -21.65 -5.23 -3.41
N THR A 178 -21.60 -5.36 -2.10
CA THR A 178 -22.15 -6.49 -1.34
C THR A 178 -23.58 -6.18 -0.88
N ALA A 179 -24.25 -7.15 -0.27
CA ALA A 179 -25.56 -6.92 0.34
C ALA A 179 -25.52 -5.91 1.51
N ASP A 180 -24.36 -5.79 2.16
CA ASP A 180 -24.14 -4.93 3.32
C ASP A 180 -23.56 -3.56 2.95
N THR A 181 -23.24 -3.32 1.67
CA THR A 181 -22.79 -2.01 1.19
C THR A 181 -23.94 -0.99 1.26
N PRO A 182 -23.82 0.09 2.06
CA PRO A 182 -24.88 1.08 2.17
C PRO A 182 -25.00 1.92 0.89
N VAL A 183 -26.24 2.25 0.51
CA VAL A 183 -26.53 3.12 -0.64
C VAL A 183 -26.82 4.54 -0.13
N LEU A 184 -25.77 5.34 0.00
CA LEU A 184 -25.81 6.72 0.50
C LEU A 184 -25.66 7.76 -0.62
N PHE A 185 -25.05 7.37 -1.74
CA PHE A 185 -24.68 8.24 -2.86
C PHE A 185 -25.25 7.74 -4.18
N ASP A 186 -25.40 8.64 -5.16
CA ASP A 186 -25.93 8.31 -6.49
C ASP A 186 -25.04 7.35 -7.29
N LYS A 187 -23.72 7.42 -7.09
CA LYS A 187 -22.74 6.60 -7.81
C LYS A 187 -22.37 5.37 -6.98
N GLN A 188 -22.44 4.19 -7.59
CA GLN A 188 -21.99 2.93 -6.98
C GLN A 188 -20.59 3.06 -6.38
N TYR A 189 -19.63 3.58 -7.15
CA TYR A 189 -18.26 3.67 -6.68
C TYR A 189 -18.08 4.57 -5.44
N SER A 190 -18.90 5.61 -5.30
CA SER A 190 -18.90 6.43 -4.08
C SER A 190 -19.32 5.61 -2.86
N ASN A 191 -20.35 4.77 -3.00
CA ASN A 191 -20.81 3.87 -1.94
C ASN A 191 -19.76 2.83 -1.58
N VAL A 192 -19.08 2.24 -2.57
CA VAL A 192 -18.04 1.24 -2.33
C VAL A 192 -16.80 1.85 -1.66
N ILE A 193 -16.37 3.05 -2.07
CA ILE A 193 -15.27 3.78 -1.41
C ILE A 193 -15.63 4.09 0.04
N HIS A 194 -16.85 4.57 0.29
CA HIS A 194 -17.32 4.86 1.63
C HIS A 194 -17.43 3.61 2.51
N TYR A 195 -17.87 2.50 1.94
CA TYR A 195 -17.96 1.25 2.67
C TYR A 195 -16.58 0.68 3.00
N SER A 196 -15.60 0.82 2.11
CA SER A 196 -14.20 0.47 2.39
C SER A 196 -13.64 1.29 3.56
N ASP A 197 -13.91 2.60 3.61
CA ASP A 197 -13.56 3.48 4.76
C ASP A 197 -14.18 2.97 6.08
N GLU A 198 -15.46 2.59 6.05
CA GLU A 198 -16.16 2.04 7.20
C GLU A 198 -15.57 0.70 7.67
N LEU A 199 -15.29 -0.24 6.76
CA LEU A 199 -14.69 -1.52 7.08
C LEU A 199 -13.28 -1.36 7.69
N ILE A 200 -12.46 -0.47 7.12
CA ILE A 200 -11.14 -0.14 7.67
C ILE A 200 -11.28 0.47 9.07
N SER A 201 -12.24 1.39 9.29
CA SER A 201 -12.48 1.98 10.62
C SER A 201 -12.85 0.92 11.65
N ARG A 202 -13.79 0.02 11.34
CA ARG A 202 -14.19 -1.07 12.23
C ARG A 202 -13.04 -2.01 12.55
N PHE A 203 -12.17 -2.28 11.57
CA PHE A 203 -10.95 -3.07 11.80
C PHE A 203 -9.97 -2.36 12.74
N ILE A 204 -9.73 -1.05 12.55
CA ILE A 204 -8.88 -0.25 13.44
C ILE A 204 -9.46 -0.20 14.86
N GLU A 205 -10.77 0.03 15.00
CA GLU A 205 -11.46 0.02 16.30
C GLU A 205 -11.33 -1.33 17.01
N TRP A 206 -11.37 -2.43 16.26
CA TRP A 206 -11.10 -3.76 16.81
C TRP A 206 -9.64 -3.88 17.26
N VAL A 207 -8.66 -3.45 16.45
CA VAL A 207 -7.23 -3.46 16.80
C VAL A 207 -6.97 -2.64 18.07
N GLN A 208 -7.60 -1.48 18.21
CA GLN A 208 -7.51 -0.60 19.38
C GLN A 208 -7.96 -1.24 20.70
N GLN A 209 -8.78 -2.30 20.62
CA GLN A 209 -9.26 -3.03 21.80
C GLN A 209 -8.34 -4.20 22.19
N GLN A 210 -7.28 -4.47 21.42
CA GLN A 210 -6.41 -5.61 21.65
C GLN A 210 -5.26 -5.28 22.62
N PRO A 211 -4.77 -6.25 23.42
CA PRO A 211 -3.67 -6.03 24.37
C PRO A 211 -2.36 -5.57 23.73
N PHE A 212 -2.16 -5.84 22.44
CA PHE A 212 -0.96 -5.45 21.68
C PHE A 212 -1.06 -4.05 21.06
N TYR A 213 -2.20 -3.37 21.15
CA TYR A 213 -2.45 -2.09 20.45
C TYR A 213 -1.38 -1.04 20.74
N ASP A 214 -1.04 -0.82 22.01
CA ASP A 214 -0.07 0.20 22.42
C ASP A 214 1.31 0.03 21.76
N ASN A 215 1.66 -1.21 21.38
CA ASN A 215 2.92 -1.56 20.70
C ASN A 215 2.71 -1.92 19.22
N THR A 216 1.64 -1.42 18.59
CA THR A 216 1.31 -1.70 17.18
C THR A 216 1.16 -0.39 16.41
N THR A 217 2.02 -0.18 15.42
CA THR A 217 1.85 0.89 14.44
C THR A 217 0.95 0.40 13.31
N ILE A 218 -0.04 1.20 12.92
CA ILE A 218 -0.95 0.90 11.81
C ILE A 218 -0.67 1.88 10.67
N VAL A 219 -0.45 1.36 9.47
CA VAL A 219 -0.20 2.17 8.27
C VAL A 219 -1.29 1.87 7.25
N ILE A 220 -2.02 2.90 6.85
CA ILE A 220 -3.08 2.83 5.83
C ILE A 220 -2.63 3.66 4.64
N THR A 221 -2.51 3.02 3.47
CA THR A 221 -2.09 3.68 2.24
C THR A 221 -2.90 3.17 1.07
N GLY A 222 -3.27 4.06 0.15
CA GLY A 222 -3.69 3.60 -1.19
C GLY A 222 -2.50 2.95 -1.90
N ASP A 223 -2.76 1.98 -2.77
CA ASP A 223 -1.72 1.38 -3.61
C ASP A 223 -1.35 2.31 -4.78
N HIS A 224 -2.35 2.88 -5.45
CA HIS A 224 -2.23 3.84 -6.54
C HIS A 224 -3.49 4.71 -6.69
N LEU A 225 -3.50 5.61 -7.67
CA LEU A 225 -4.70 6.36 -8.04
C LEU A 225 -5.71 5.43 -8.71
N SER A 226 -6.99 5.52 -8.33
CA SER A 226 -8.05 4.78 -9.02
C SER A 226 -8.04 5.06 -10.52
N MET A 227 -8.13 3.99 -11.31
CA MET A 227 -8.09 4.00 -12.76
C MET A 227 -9.47 4.20 -13.41
N ASP A 228 -10.55 4.38 -12.62
CA ASP A 228 -11.90 4.51 -13.18
C ASP A 228 -12.06 5.84 -13.97
N PRO A 229 -12.11 5.81 -15.31
CA PRO A 229 -12.13 7.04 -16.09
C PRO A 229 -13.49 7.74 -15.99
N ASN A 230 -14.59 7.00 -15.79
CA ASN A 230 -15.94 7.54 -15.78
C ASN A 230 -16.22 8.25 -14.47
N PHE A 231 -15.80 7.67 -13.35
CA PHE A 231 -16.00 8.29 -12.04
C PHE A 231 -15.30 9.64 -11.94
N PHE A 232 -14.08 9.73 -12.47
CA PHE A 232 -13.25 10.94 -12.44
C PHE A 232 -13.37 11.83 -13.68
N ALA A 233 -14.30 11.55 -14.60
CA ALA A 233 -14.44 12.32 -15.85
C ALA A 233 -14.71 13.82 -15.65
N SER A 234 -15.33 14.20 -14.52
CA SER A 234 -15.61 15.59 -14.17
C SER A 234 -14.49 16.29 -13.39
N VAL A 235 -13.43 15.56 -13.02
CA VAL A 235 -12.28 16.15 -12.32
C VAL A 235 -11.47 16.99 -13.29
N ASN A 236 -11.23 18.24 -12.91
CA ASN A 236 -10.42 19.15 -13.71
C ASN A 236 -8.98 18.64 -13.83
N GLU A 237 -8.38 18.70 -15.02
CA GLU A 237 -7.01 18.24 -15.28
C GLU A 237 -5.94 18.96 -14.42
N SER A 238 -6.23 20.18 -13.96
CA SER A 238 -5.36 20.93 -13.04
C SER A 238 -5.38 20.43 -11.60
N TYR A 239 -6.33 19.56 -11.24
CA TYR A 239 -6.40 18.96 -9.92
C TYR A 239 -5.46 17.75 -9.83
N GLU A 240 -4.44 17.82 -8.97
CA GLU A 240 -3.53 16.71 -8.71
C GLU A 240 -4.21 15.69 -7.78
N ARG A 241 -4.64 14.57 -8.34
CA ARG A 241 -5.07 13.40 -7.55
C ARG A 241 -3.85 12.79 -6.85
N THR A 242 -4.00 12.40 -5.60
CA THR A 242 -2.90 11.84 -4.79
C THR A 242 -3.33 10.59 -4.04
N VAL A 243 -2.33 9.78 -3.67
CA VAL A 243 -2.49 8.51 -2.95
C VAL A 243 -2.58 8.78 -1.44
N PHE A 244 -3.70 8.41 -0.84
CA PHE A 244 -3.95 8.60 0.59
C PHE A 244 -2.92 7.87 1.46
N ASN A 245 -2.62 8.44 2.62
CA ASN A 245 -1.78 7.83 3.65
C ASN A 245 -2.24 8.24 5.06
N LEU A 246 -2.10 7.33 6.02
CA LEU A 246 -2.34 7.58 7.42
C LEU A 246 -1.47 6.64 8.25
N PHE A 247 -0.69 7.21 9.15
CA PHE A 247 0.11 6.50 10.14
C PHE A 247 -0.54 6.69 11.50
N LEU A 248 -0.84 5.59 12.19
CA LEU A 248 -1.41 5.59 13.52
C LEU A 248 -0.45 4.93 14.49
N ASN A 249 -0.38 5.47 15.71
CA ASN A 249 0.44 4.93 16.80
C ASN A 249 1.93 4.79 16.43
N ALA A 250 2.47 5.81 15.75
CA ALA A 250 3.91 5.95 15.55
C ALA A 250 4.54 6.53 16.83
N PRO A 251 5.70 6.04 17.31
CA PRO A 251 6.39 6.58 18.48
C PRO A 251 7.14 7.88 18.19
N ILE A 252 6.99 8.42 16.97
CA ILE A 252 7.63 9.64 16.48
C ILE A 252 6.57 10.55 15.84
N SER A 253 6.81 11.86 15.92
CA SER A 253 5.95 12.86 15.29
C SER A 253 6.78 13.91 14.55
N THR A 254 6.13 14.66 13.67
CA THR A 254 6.73 15.82 13.00
C THR A 254 5.67 16.87 12.70
N GLU A 255 6.07 18.14 12.79
CA GLU A 255 5.24 19.26 12.33
C GLU A 255 5.33 19.44 10.81
N ASN A 256 6.36 18.88 10.16
CA ASN A 256 6.62 19.02 8.74
C ASN A 256 5.83 18.02 7.88
N ARG A 257 4.51 18.01 8.08
CA ARG A 257 3.57 17.05 7.46
C ARG A 257 2.72 17.61 6.33
N GLN A 258 2.74 18.93 6.09
CA GLN A 258 1.93 19.61 5.08
C GLN A 258 2.79 20.29 4.03
N LYS A 259 2.24 20.52 2.82
CA LYS A 259 2.93 21.12 1.68
C LYS A 259 4.23 20.42 1.29
N ARG A 260 4.30 19.10 1.51
CA ARG A 260 5.45 18.26 1.14
C ARG A 260 5.28 17.74 -0.29
N ALA A 261 6.31 17.77 -1.11
CA ALA A 261 6.27 17.05 -2.39
C ALA A 261 6.86 15.65 -2.18
N PHE A 262 6.06 14.59 -2.29
CA PHE A 262 6.51 13.22 -2.03
C PHE A 262 5.72 12.21 -2.85
N SER A 263 6.22 10.98 -2.92
CA SER A 263 5.62 9.86 -3.64
C SER A 263 5.48 8.63 -2.75
N THR A 264 4.84 7.57 -3.25
CA THR A 264 4.75 6.30 -2.54
C THR A 264 6.12 5.65 -2.28
N LEU A 265 7.18 6.05 -3.01
CA LEU A 265 8.56 5.64 -2.76
C LEU A 265 9.05 6.08 -1.37
N ASP A 266 8.55 7.23 -0.89
CA ASP A 266 8.92 7.77 0.41
C ASP A 266 8.27 6.99 1.57
N PHE A 267 7.25 6.15 1.30
CA PHE A 267 6.63 5.32 2.33
C PHE A 267 7.54 4.22 2.85
N PHE A 268 8.51 3.74 2.07
CA PHE A 268 9.45 2.72 2.54
C PHE A 268 10.20 3.13 3.82
N PRO A 269 11.03 4.19 3.81
CA PRO A 269 11.69 4.64 5.04
C PRO A 269 10.71 5.23 6.06
N THR A 270 9.57 5.79 5.63
CA THR A 270 8.58 6.38 6.54
C THR A 270 7.88 5.33 7.38
N THR A 271 7.52 4.18 6.81
CA THR A 271 6.94 3.05 7.54
C THR A 271 7.92 2.49 8.57
N LEU A 272 9.19 2.26 8.20
CA LEU A 272 10.21 1.81 9.15
C LEU A 272 10.43 2.83 10.28
N ALA A 273 10.51 4.12 9.94
CA ALA A 273 10.61 5.17 10.96
C ALA A 273 9.39 5.19 11.89
N SER A 274 8.18 4.97 11.35
CA SER A 274 6.96 4.89 12.15
C SER A 274 6.92 3.69 13.11
N LEU A 275 7.77 2.67 12.91
CA LEU A 275 7.99 1.57 13.85
C LEU A 275 9.06 1.90 14.92
N GLY A 276 9.65 3.10 14.88
CA GLY A 276 10.76 3.51 15.75
C GLY A 276 12.16 3.18 15.23
N VAL A 277 12.29 2.75 13.96
CA VAL A 277 13.60 2.42 13.37
C VAL A 277 14.39 3.70 13.08
N THR A 278 15.65 3.74 13.52
CA THR A 278 16.59 4.80 13.11
C THR A 278 17.23 4.46 11.78
N ILE A 279 17.10 5.35 10.80
CA ILE A 279 17.60 5.16 9.44
C ILE A 279 18.79 6.08 9.22
N GLU A 280 19.96 5.52 8.91
CA GLU A 280 21.13 6.33 8.57
C GLU A 280 20.80 7.22 7.36
N GLY A 281 20.90 8.54 7.56
CA GLY A 281 20.66 9.50 6.51
C GLY A 281 19.19 9.72 6.12
N ASP A 282 18.22 9.11 6.82
CA ASP A 282 16.76 9.25 6.58
C ASP A 282 16.33 8.86 5.15
N ARG A 283 17.05 7.93 4.51
CA ARG A 283 16.80 7.49 3.13
C ARG A 283 16.99 6.00 2.99
N LEU A 284 16.06 5.36 2.29
CA LEU A 284 16.17 3.98 1.81
C LEU A 284 15.60 3.92 0.39
N GLY A 285 16.29 3.25 -0.51
CA GLY A 285 15.97 3.31 -1.94
C GLY A 285 16.00 4.76 -2.46
N LEU A 286 14.95 5.15 -3.17
CA LEU A 286 14.71 6.54 -3.61
C LEU A 286 13.82 7.32 -2.62
N GLY A 287 13.35 6.67 -1.56
CA GLY A 287 12.49 7.26 -0.56
C GLY A 287 13.23 8.11 0.47
N THR A 288 12.50 9.04 1.07
CA THR A 288 12.95 9.86 2.20
C THR A 288 11.97 9.70 3.35
N ASN A 289 12.49 9.48 4.56
CA ASN A 289 11.67 9.42 5.77
C ASN A 289 10.91 10.74 5.94
N LEU A 290 9.58 10.72 5.84
CA LEU A 290 8.74 11.91 5.90
C LEU A 290 8.65 12.49 7.32
N PHE A 291 8.95 11.70 8.36
CA PHE A 291 9.08 12.20 9.73
C PHE A 291 10.32 13.07 9.95
N SER A 292 11.31 12.98 9.05
CA SER A 292 12.53 13.78 9.14
C SER A 292 12.35 15.18 8.52
N ASP A 293 13.25 16.09 8.89
CA ASP A 293 13.35 17.43 8.26
C ASP A 293 14.02 17.41 6.88
N LYS A 294 14.38 16.23 6.35
CA LYS A 294 15.02 16.13 5.05
C LYS A 294 14.01 16.35 3.94
N LYS A 295 14.42 17.18 2.97
CA LYS A 295 13.69 17.31 1.71
C LYS A 295 13.67 15.98 0.97
N THR A 296 12.52 15.55 0.46
CA THR A 296 12.43 14.40 -0.43
C THR A 296 13.24 14.64 -1.71
N LEU A 297 13.51 13.58 -2.49
CA LEU A 297 14.11 13.77 -3.81
C LEU A 297 13.20 14.62 -4.72
N MET A 298 11.89 14.45 -4.60
CA MET A 298 10.91 15.23 -5.35
C MET A 298 10.92 16.72 -4.95
N GLU A 299 11.10 17.05 -3.67
CA GLU A 299 11.25 18.43 -3.18
C GLU A 299 12.55 19.09 -3.66
N GLN A 300 13.61 18.29 -3.85
CA GLN A 300 14.90 18.79 -4.31
C GLN A 300 14.92 19.03 -5.82
N LEU A 301 14.34 18.12 -6.60
CA LEU A 301 14.39 18.15 -8.07
C LEU A 301 13.21 18.90 -8.71
N GLY A 302 12.09 18.99 -8.00
CA GLY A 302 10.79 19.37 -8.57
C GLY A 302 10.05 18.16 -9.15
N ILE A 303 8.72 18.23 -9.12
CA ILE A 303 7.82 17.11 -9.48
C ILE A 303 8.09 16.60 -10.90
N ASP A 304 8.10 17.49 -11.90
CA ASP A 304 8.25 17.11 -13.31
C ASP A 304 9.62 16.51 -13.60
N THR A 305 10.69 17.12 -13.08
CA THR A 305 12.05 16.59 -13.25
C THR A 305 12.17 15.23 -12.56
N PHE A 306 11.63 15.06 -11.36
CA PHE A 306 11.65 13.78 -10.66
C PHE A 306 10.93 12.68 -11.46
N LYS A 307 9.70 12.94 -11.94
CA LYS A 307 8.94 12.02 -12.80
C LYS A 307 9.72 11.68 -14.08
N ASN A 308 10.32 12.68 -14.73
CA ASN A 308 11.10 12.48 -15.95
C ASN A 308 12.37 11.65 -15.73
N GLU A 309 13.11 11.85 -14.63
CA GLU A 309 14.26 11.02 -14.29
C GLU A 309 13.85 9.57 -13.97
N LEU A 310 12.71 9.38 -13.29
CA LEU A 310 12.17 8.05 -13.03
C LEU A 310 11.76 7.32 -14.31
N SER A 311 11.34 7.99 -15.38
CA SER A 311 11.02 7.33 -16.65
C SER A 311 12.24 6.85 -17.44
N LYS A 312 13.46 7.27 -17.08
CA LYS A 312 14.66 6.89 -17.80
C LYS A 312 15.11 5.46 -17.47
N ASN A 313 15.84 4.87 -18.42
CA ASN A 313 16.61 3.66 -18.20
C ASN A 313 17.72 3.94 -17.16
N SER A 314 17.97 2.97 -16.27
CA SER A 314 19.04 3.03 -15.28
C SER A 314 19.83 1.73 -15.32
N SER A 315 21.12 1.83 -15.68
CA SER A 315 22.03 0.69 -15.65
C SER A 315 22.15 0.10 -14.25
N TYR A 316 22.08 0.93 -13.20
CA TYR A 316 22.07 0.45 -11.82
C TYR A 316 20.81 -0.37 -11.52
N TYR A 317 19.61 0.18 -11.81
CA TYR A 317 18.35 -0.54 -11.59
C TYR A 317 18.38 -1.91 -12.28
N ASN A 318 18.83 -1.90 -13.54
CA ASN A 318 18.97 -3.10 -14.31
C ASN A 318 19.97 -4.09 -13.67
N GLN A 319 21.23 -3.68 -13.52
CA GLN A 319 22.30 -4.57 -13.11
C GLN A 319 22.30 -4.93 -11.62
N LYS A 320 21.53 -4.24 -10.79
CA LYS A 320 21.52 -4.43 -9.34
C LYS A 320 20.17 -4.78 -8.75
N ILE A 321 19.07 -4.26 -9.29
CA ILE A 321 17.72 -4.55 -8.76
C ILE A 321 17.10 -5.73 -9.52
N MET A 322 17.23 -5.71 -10.85
CA MET A 322 16.67 -6.75 -11.72
C MET A 322 17.63 -7.93 -11.98
N GLN A 323 18.83 -7.90 -11.39
CA GLN A 323 19.90 -8.86 -11.63
C GLN A 323 19.50 -10.30 -11.29
N GLY A 324 19.36 -11.17 -12.28
CA GLY A 324 18.95 -12.56 -12.08
C GLY A 324 17.45 -12.80 -12.18
N SER A 325 16.66 -11.77 -12.53
CA SER A 325 15.32 -12.01 -13.08
C SER A 325 15.42 -12.65 -14.46
N ASP A 326 14.42 -13.46 -14.84
CA ASP A 326 14.38 -14.17 -16.12
C ASP A 326 14.30 -13.23 -17.34
N LEU A 327 14.19 -11.92 -17.11
CA LEU A 327 14.17 -10.91 -18.15
C LEU A 327 15.58 -10.46 -18.47
N GLU A 328 16.02 -10.75 -19.70
CA GLU A 328 17.21 -10.13 -20.27
C GLU A 328 17.04 -8.61 -20.27
N ILE A 329 17.88 -7.97 -19.48
CA ILE A 329 17.90 -6.53 -19.42
C ILE A 329 18.66 -6.03 -20.64
N LYS A 330 17.92 -5.55 -21.64
CA LYS A 330 18.53 -4.86 -22.77
C LYS A 330 19.16 -3.57 -22.25
N ASN A 331 20.50 -3.55 -22.23
CA ASN A 331 21.32 -2.37 -22.00
C ASN A 331 20.94 -1.25 -22.97
#